data_AF-A0A553AIA3-F1
#
_entry.id   AF-A0A553AIA3-F1
#
_cell.length_a   1.000
_cell.length_b   1.000
_cell.length_c   1.000
_cell.angle_alpha   90.00
_cell.angle_beta   90.00
_cell.angle_gamma   90.00
#
_symmetry.space_group_name_H-M   'P 1'
#
loop_
_entity.id
_entity.type
_entity.pdbx_description
1 polymer ?
#
loop_
_entity_poly.entity_id
_entity_poly.type
_entity_poly.pdbx_seq_one_letter_code
_entity_poly.pdbx_strand_id
1 'polypeptide(L)'
;MKPTLLLILLLIMPFCMTAQHASLDKNSTANYNLPPGLSFGKKFITTLDLSYKLHGGTSAVSYQDSELKIAKVFLNNDLEAIKELDPVNYNYYTTANSYFNNLSNKVKNLYTKNELFYIYVFDQNLKNKLLTIK
;
A
#
# COMPACT_ATOMS: atom_id res chain seq x y z
N MET A 1 -29.66 -23.88 -62.48
CA MET A 1 -28.70 -24.62 -61.63
C MET A 1 -28.19 -23.67 -60.55
N LYS A 2 -28.55 -23.92 -59.28
CA LYS A 2 -27.79 -23.49 -58.09
C LYS A 2 -26.70 -24.55 -57.84
N PRO A 3 -25.66 -24.38 -56.99
CA PRO A 3 -25.38 -23.31 -56.02
C PRO A 3 -23.98 -22.68 -56.29
N THR A 4 -23.41 -21.76 -55.51
CA THR A 4 -22.61 -22.06 -54.31
C THR A 4 -22.52 -20.82 -53.42
N LEU A 5 -22.92 -20.99 -52.16
CA LEU A 5 -22.57 -20.15 -51.02
C LEU A 5 -21.05 -19.95 -50.94
N LEU A 6 -20.58 -18.71 -50.78
CA LEU A 6 -19.32 -18.47 -50.07
C LEU A 6 -19.64 -17.76 -48.76
N LEU A 7 -19.78 -18.58 -47.73
CA LEU A 7 -19.90 -18.22 -46.32
C LEU A 7 -18.53 -17.69 -45.87
N ILE A 8 -18.37 -16.37 -45.74
CA ILE A 8 -17.17 -15.81 -45.10
C ILE A 8 -17.36 -15.92 -43.59
N LEU A 9 -16.81 -17.00 -43.05
CA LEU A 9 -16.70 -17.27 -41.62
C LEU A 9 -15.68 -16.30 -41.03
N LEU A 10 -16.15 -15.22 -40.40
CA LEU A 10 -15.30 -14.29 -39.66
C LEU A 10 -14.79 -15.00 -38.39
N LEU A 11 -13.52 -15.40 -38.41
CA LEU A 11 -12.77 -15.90 -37.26
C LEU A 11 -12.72 -14.80 -36.17
N ILE A 12 -13.54 -14.95 -35.14
CA ILE A 12 -13.43 -14.18 -33.91
C ILE A 12 -12.22 -14.73 -33.16
N MET A 13 -11.06 -14.10 -33.37
CA MET A 13 -9.86 -14.38 -32.59
C MET A 13 -10.10 -14.00 -31.13
N PRO A 14 -9.83 -14.88 -30.15
CA PRO A 14 -9.84 -14.48 -28.75
C PRO A 14 -8.66 -13.54 -28.52
N PHE A 15 -8.97 -12.27 -28.21
CA PHE A 15 -8.01 -11.38 -27.55
C PHE A 15 -7.69 -12.01 -26.19
N CYS A 16 -6.65 -12.82 -26.17
CA CYS A 16 -6.03 -13.28 -24.94
C CYS A 16 -5.41 -12.02 -24.32
N MET A 17 -6.15 -11.35 -23.43
CA MET A 17 -5.58 -10.34 -22.55
C MET A 17 -4.60 -11.08 -21.64
N THR A 18 -3.33 -11.08 -22.04
CA THR A 18 -2.25 -11.33 -21.11
C THR A 18 -2.31 -10.21 -20.09
N ALA A 19 -2.81 -10.52 -18.89
CA ALA A 19 -2.59 -9.67 -17.73
C ALA A 19 -1.08 -9.54 -17.60
N GLN A 20 -0.54 -8.39 -18.02
CA GLN A 20 0.81 -8.00 -17.71
C GLN A 20 0.88 -7.98 -16.19
N HIS A 21 1.54 -9.00 -15.62
CA HIS A 21 2.19 -8.86 -14.33
C HIS A 21 3.02 -7.59 -14.43
N ALA A 22 2.55 -6.52 -13.80
CA ALA A 22 3.34 -5.34 -13.56
C ALA A 22 4.54 -5.81 -12.74
N SER A 23 5.64 -6.11 -13.44
CA SER A 23 6.94 -6.24 -12.84
C SER A 23 7.21 -4.90 -12.17
N LEU A 24 7.12 -4.91 -10.85
CA LEU A 24 7.43 -3.77 -9.99
C LEU A 24 8.80 -3.23 -10.42
N ASP A 25 8.80 -2.07 -11.06
CA ASP A 25 10.00 -1.40 -11.53
C ASP A 25 10.92 -1.16 -10.32
N LYS A 26 12.02 -1.92 -10.27
CA LYS A 26 13.16 -1.70 -9.37
C LYS A 26 13.93 -0.46 -9.82
N ASN A 27 13.28 0.70 -9.83
CA ASN A 27 13.90 2.03 -9.90
C ASN A 27 12.87 3.17 -9.81
N SER A 28 11.71 2.95 -9.20
CA SER A 28 10.95 4.08 -8.67
C SER A 28 11.76 4.66 -7.51
N THR A 29 12.10 5.94 -7.59
CA THR A 29 12.58 6.76 -6.47
C THR A 29 11.50 6.81 -5.39
N ALA A 30 11.29 5.69 -4.72
CA ALA A 30 10.29 5.56 -3.68
C ALA A 30 10.68 6.49 -2.54
N ASN A 31 9.98 7.62 -2.45
CA ASN A 31 10.10 8.58 -1.35
C ASN A 31 9.47 7.95 -0.11
N TYR A 32 10.24 7.16 0.61
CA TYR A 32 9.77 6.53 1.83
C TYR A 32 9.70 7.52 2.99
N ASN A 33 8.63 7.48 3.79
CA ASN A 33 8.57 8.22 5.05
C ASN A 33 9.19 7.33 6.14
N LEU A 34 10.51 7.20 6.16
CA LEU A 34 11.16 6.37 7.17
C LEU A 34 11.11 7.06 8.55
N PRO A 35 10.93 6.27 9.63
CA PRO A 35 11.13 6.78 10.98
C PRO A 35 12.59 7.20 11.19
N PRO A 36 12.84 8.21 12.05
CA PRO A 36 14.19 8.66 12.37
C PRO A 36 15.09 7.51 12.83
N GLY A 37 16.31 7.46 12.30
CA GLY A 37 17.28 6.40 12.62
C GLY A 37 17.05 5.06 11.92
N LEU A 38 15.98 4.90 11.14
CA LEU A 38 15.78 3.72 10.30
C LEU A 38 16.46 3.91 8.94
N SER A 39 17.18 2.88 8.49
CA SER A 39 17.77 2.81 7.15
C SER A 39 17.41 1.49 6.48
N PHE A 40 17.30 1.48 5.16
CA PHE A 40 17.04 0.26 4.39
C PHE A 40 18.18 -0.77 4.54
N GLY A 41 17.92 -1.83 5.31
CA GLY A 41 18.65 -3.10 5.20
C GLY A 41 18.07 -4.01 4.09
N LYS A 42 18.82 -5.03 3.68
CA LYS A 42 18.41 -6.00 2.63
C LYS A 42 17.02 -6.65 2.86
N LYS A 43 16.53 -6.69 4.10
CA LYS A 43 15.20 -7.24 4.45
C LYS A 43 14.02 -6.37 4.01
N PHE A 44 14.21 -5.07 3.79
CA PHE A 44 13.12 -4.15 3.43
C PHE A 44 12.89 -4.05 1.91
N ILE A 45 13.57 -4.88 1.11
CA ILE A 45 13.50 -4.85 -0.36
C ILE A 45 12.13 -5.34 -0.87
N THR A 46 11.38 -6.07 -0.05
CA THR A 46 10.04 -6.56 -0.41
C THR A 46 8.97 -5.67 0.21
N THR A 47 8.41 -4.76 -0.59
CA THR A 47 7.23 -3.98 -0.20
C THR A 47 5.97 -4.83 -0.39
N LEU A 48 5.14 -4.91 0.65
CA LEU A 48 3.82 -5.55 0.59
C LEU A 48 2.84 -4.62 -0.10
N ASP A 49 2.15 -5.13 -1.12
CA ASP A 49 1.03 -4.41 -1.73
C ASP A 49 -0.20 -4.55 -0.83
N LEU A 50 -0.66 -3.43 -0.27
CA LEU A 50 -1.86 -3.33 0.56
C LEU A 50 -3.04 -2.68 -0.19
N SER A 51 -2.85 -2.33 -1.47
CA SER A 51 -3.88 -1.69 -2.28
C SER A 51 -5.03 -2.64 -2.65
N TYR A 52 -4.78 -3.96 -2.66
CA TYR A 52 -5.78 -4.99 -2.98
C TYR A 52 -7.04 -4.90 -2.10
N LYS A 53 -6.91 -4.45 -0.84
CA LYS A 53 -8.05 -4.30 0.07
C LYS A 53 -9.07 -3.28 -0.42
N LEU A 54 -8.64 -2.25 -1.18
CA LEU A 54 -9.57 -1.25 -1.75
C LEU A 54 -10.56 -1.85 -2.75
N HIS A 55 -10.18 -2.96 -3.38
CA HIS A 55 -10.95 -3.60 -4.44
C HIS A 55 -11.67 -4.87 -3.96
N GLY A 56 -11.63 -5.15 -2.65
CA GLY A 56 -12.20 -6.38 -2.09
C GLY A 56 -11.49 -7.65 -2.57
N GLY A 57 -10.28 -7.52 -3.11
CA GLY A 57 -9.49 -8.65 -3.60
C GLY A 57 -8.86 -9.44 -2.45
N THR A 58 -8.26 -10.58 -2.81
CA THR A 58 -7.33 -11.30 -1.95
C THR A 58 -5.90 -10.92 -2.34
N SER A 59 -5.03 -10.75 -1.35
CA SER A 59 -3.61 -10.52 -1.62
C SER A 59 -3.00 -11.75 -2.30
N ALA A 60 -2.14 -11.54 -3.29
CA ALA A 60 -1.27 -12.59 -3.81
C ALA A 60 -0.18 -12.99 -2.79
N VAL A 61 0.08 -12.14 -1.79
CA VAL A 61 1.12 -12.32 -0.78
C VAL A 61 0.47 -12.35 0.61
N SER A 62 0.60 -13.48 1.30
CA SER A 62 0.24 -13.61 2.71
C SER A 62 1.34 -13.00 3.58
N TYR A 63 0.96 -12.26 4.61
CA TYR A 63 1.88 -11.67 5.59
C TYR A 63 1.36 -11.86 7.01
N GLN A 64 2.28 -11.93 7.96
CA GLN A 64 2.01 -11.89 9.39
C GLN A 64 2.06 -10.45 9.89
N ASP A 65 1.28 -10.13 10.92
CA ASP A 65 1.26 -8.79 11.53
C ASP A 65 2.65 -8.36 12.07
N SER A 66 3.49 -9.32 12.45
CA SER A 66 4.88 -9.07 12.86
C SER A 66 5.75 -8.50 11.73
N GLU A 67 5.45 -8.82 10.47
CA GLU A 67 6.18 -8.32 9.30
C GLU A 67 5.82 -6.86 8.97
N LEU A 68 4.69 -6.37 9.49
CA LEU A 68 4.26 -4.97 9.37
C LEU A 68 4.82 -4.05 10.46
N LYS A 69 5.52 -4.61 11.48
CA LYS A 69 6.08 -3.84 12.59
C LYS A 69 7.44 -3.24 12.20
N ILE A 70 7.39 -2.15 11.44
CA ILE A 70 8.57 -1.45 10.91
C ILE A 70 9.25 -0.59 11.98
N ALA A 71 8.47 -0.12 12.95
CA ALA A 71 8.96 0.66 14.07
C ALA A 71 8.05 0.45 15.29
N LYS A 72 8.47 1.03 16.42
CA LYS A 72 7.64 1.08 17.61
C LYS A 72 6.43 1.96 17.31
N VAL A 73 5.24 1.37 17.31
CA VAL A 73 4.00 2.14 17.20
C VAL A 73 3.75 2.78 18.55
N PHE A 74 3.96 4.09 18.67
CA PHE A 74 3.63 4.83 19.87
C PHE A 74 2.11 5.01 19.94
N LEU A 75 1.48 4.55 21.02
CA LEU A 75 0.13 4.96 21.35
C LEU A 75 0.17 6.43 21.81
N ASN A 76 -0.92 7.18 21.62
CA ASN A 76 -0.96 8.62 21.91
C ASN A 76 -0.46 8.99 23.32
N ASN A 77 -0.71 8.13 24.31
CA ASN A 77 -0.28 8.36 25.69
C ASN A 77 1.24 8.20 25.88
N ASP A 78 1.89 7.35 25.08
CA ASP A 78 3.34 7.12 25.13
C ASP A 78 4.10 8.21 24.36
N LEU A 79 3.41 8.89 23.44
CA LEU A 79 4.02 9.89 22.56
C LEU A 79 4.35 11.19 23.29
N GLU A 80 3.48 11.67 24.18
CA GLU A 80 3.77 12.88 24.96
C GLU A 80 4.96 12.70 25.91
N ALA A 81 5.20 11.49 26.39
CA ALA A 81 6.35 11.18 27.26
C ALA A 81 7.71 11.36 26.56
N ILE A 82 7.76 11.30 25.23
CA ILE A 82 9.02 11.46 24.47
C ILE A 82 9.19 12.86 23.87
N LYS A 83 8.25 13.78 24.10
CA LYS A 83 8.25 15.10 23.46
C LYS A 83 9.51 15.92 23.71
N GLU A 84 9.97 15.97 24.97
CA GLU A 84 11.17 16.70 25.36
C GLU A 84 12.45 15.87 25.22
N LEU A 85 12.32 14.54 25.33
CA LEU A 85 13.45 13.61 25.29
C LEU A 85 13.93 13.32 23.87
N ASP A 86 13.01 13.21 22.92
CA ASP A 86 13.26 12.89 21.52
C ASP A 86 12.27 13.63 20.61
N PRO A 87 12.49 14.94 20.40
CA PRO A 87 11.58 15.78 19.62
C PRO A 87 11.50 15.36 18.15
N VAL A 88 12.53 14.68 17.63
CA VAL A 88 12.58 14.22 16.24
C VAL A 88 11.62 13.04 16.04
N ASN A 89 11.70 12.02 16.90
CA ASN A 89 10.73 10.93 16.87
C ASN A 89 9.33 11.44 17.23
N TYR A 90 9.19 12.31 18.23
CA TYR A 90 7.91 12.92 18.58
C TYR A 90 7.20 13.55 17.37
N ASN A 91 7.91 14.40 16.62
CA ASN A 91 7.34 15.06 15.44
C ASN A 91 6.94 14.07 14.35
N TYR A 92 7.77 13.06 14.12
CA TYR A 92 7.49 12.02 13.14
C TYR A 92 6.21 11.24 13.46
N TYR A 93 6.07 10.73 14.68
CA TYR A 93 4.88 9.95 15.08
C TYR A 93 3.65 10.83 15.24
N THR A 94 3.79 12.09 15.64
CA THR A 94 2.69 13.06 15.65
C THR A 94 2.14 13.28 14.24
N THR A 95 3.02 13.40 13.25
CA THR A 95 2.65 13.55 11.84
C THR A 95 1.92 12.30 11.32
N ALA A 96 2.44 11.11 11.62
CA ALA A 96 1.80 9.85 11.27
C ALA A 96 0.39 9.71 11.90
N ASN A 97 0.26 10.05 13.18
CA ASN A 97 -1.03 10.02 13.89
C ASN A 97 -2.03 11.02 13.31
N SER A 98 -1.58 12.23 12.95
CA SER A 98 -2.42 13.21 12.27
C SER A 98 -2.95 12.68 10.93
N TYR A 99 -2.08 12.04 10.14
CA TYR A 99 -2.50 11.35 8.92
C TYR A 99 -3.58 10.31 9.20
N PHE A 100 -3.39 9.41 10.17
CA PHE A 100 -4.40 8.39 10.50
C PHE A 100 -5.72 8.99 10.96
N ASN A 101 -5.68 10.09 11.73
CA ASN A 101 -6.88 10.77 12.21
C ASN A 101 -7.69 11.37 11.06
N ASN A 102 -7.03 11.84 10.00
CA ASN A 102 -7.67 12.43 8.82
C ASN A 102 -8.29 11.41 7.84
N LEU A 103 -8.04 10.11 8.03
CA LEU A 103 -8.65 9.07 7.22
C LEU A 103 -10.15 8.91 7.54
N SER A 104 -10.95 8.57 6.53
CA SER A 104 -12.37 8.26 6.72
C SER A 104 -12.58 6.98 7.54
N ASN A 105 -13.75 6.86 8.17
CA ASN A 105 -14.12 5.65 8.90
C ASN A 105 -14.10 4.42 8.00
N LYS A 106 -14.46 4.58 6.71
CA LYS A 106 -14.37 3.52 5.71
C LYS A 106 -12.95 2.96 5.60
N VAL A 107 -11.95 3.83 5.50
CA VAL A 107 -10.53 3.41 5.43
C VAL A 107 -10.07 2.81 6.76
N LYS A 108 -10.41 3.44 7.89
CA LYS A 108 -10.04 2.96 9.23
C LYS A 108 -10.62 1.58 9.55
N ASN A 109 -11.76 1.23 8.98
CA ASN A 109 -12.37 -0.09 9.13
C ASN A 109 -11.77 -1.15 8.17
N LEU A 110 -11.11 -0.72 7.10
CA LEU A 110 -10.52 -1.60 6.10
C LEU A 110 -9.10 -2.04 6.46
N TYR A 111 -8.36 -1.17 7.14
CA TYR A 111 -6.95 -1.36 7.46
C TYR A 111 -6.70 -1.38 8.97
N THR A 112 -5.82 -2.26 9.42
CA THR A 112 -5.32 -2.21 10.81
C THR A 112 -4.36 -1.03 10.98
N LYS A 113 -4.08 -0.64 12.23
CA LYS A 113 -3.10 0.42 12.51
C LYS A 113 -1.71 0.08 11.96
N ASN A 114 -1.28 -1.18 12.05
CA ASN A 114 0.02 -1.61 11.53
C ASN A 114 0.08 -1.51 10.00
N GLU A 115 -1.02 -1.87 9.31
CA GLU A 115 -1.13 -1.70 7.86
C GLU A 115 -1.12 -0.23 7.46
N LEU A 116 -1.86 0.62 8.15
CA LEU A 116 -1.87 2.06 7.89
C LEU A 116 -0.48 2.68 8.10
N PHE A 117 0.23 2.24 9.15
CA PHE A 117 1.60 2.67 9.41
C PHE A 117 2.56 2.15 8.33
N TYR A 118 2.39 0.90 7.89
CA TYR A 118 3.15 0.33 6.79
C TYR A 118 2.98 1.13 5.50
N ILE A 119 1.74 1.45 5.14
CA ILE A 119 1.40 2.30 3.98
C ILE A 119 2.02 3.68 4.13
N TYR A 120 1.90 4.30 5.32
CA TYR A 120 2.48 5.62 5.58
C TYR A 120 3.99 5.64 5.32
N VAL A 121 4.71 4.60 5.73
CA VAL A 121 6.16 4.48 5.55
C VAL A 121 6.52 4.17 4.10
N PHE A 122 5.91 3.13 3.52
CA PHE A 122 6.41 2.51 2.29
C PHE A 122 5.67 2.86 1.00
N ASP A 123 4.39 3.22 1.07
CA ASP A 123 3.55 3.41 -0.12
C ASP A 123 2.88 4.79 -0.12
N GLN A 124 3.62 5.79 -0.62
CA GLN A 124 3.13 7.17 -0.69
C GLN A 124 1.94 7.34 -1.63
N ASN A 125 1.86 6.52 -2.68
CA ASN A 125 0.77 6.59 -3.64
C ASN A 125 -0.52 6.12 -2.99
N LEU A 126 -0.49 4.97 -2.32
CA LEU A 126 -1.63 4.48 -1.56
C LEU A 126 -1.95 5.42 -0.39
N LYS A 127 -0.95 5.90 0.37
CA LYS A 127 -1.14 6.90 1.43
C LYS A 127 -1.99 8.08 0.98
N ASN A 128 -1.62 8.68 -0.17
CA ASN A 128 -2.32 9.83 -0.72
C ASN A 128 -3.72 9.45 -1.24
N LYS A 129 -3.86 8.28 -1.87
CA LYS A 129 -5.16 7.76 -2.34
C LYS A 129 -6.12 7.51 -1.18
N LEU A 130 -5.65 7.04 -0.03
CA LEU A 130 -6.51 6.79 1.13
C LEU A 130 -7.15 8.08 1.68
N LEU A 131 -6.48 9.24 1.55
CA LEU A 131 -7.02 10.54 1.97
C LEU A 131 -8.19 11.02 1.10
N THR A 132 -8.33 10.51 -0.12
CA THR A 132 -9.40 10.91 -1.05
C THR A 132 -10.68 10.10 -0.87
N ILE A 133 -10.65 9.01 -0.10
CA ILE A 133 -11.79 8.12 0.11
C ILE A 133 -12.66 8.66 1.25
N LYS A 134 -13.94 8.93 0.95
CA LYS A 134 -14.94 9.41 1.92
C LYS A 134 -15.80 8.27 2.45
#